data_AF-A0AAD4ZCS5-F1
#
_entry.id   AF-A0AAD4ZCS5-F1
#
_cell.length_a   1.000
_cell.length_b   1.000
_cell.length_c   1.000
_cell.angle_alpha   90.00
_cell.angle_beta   90.00
_cell.angle_gamma   90.00
#
_symmetry.space_group_name_H-M   'P 1'
#
loop_
_entity.id
_entity.type
_entity.pdbx_description
1 polymer ?
#
loop_
_entity_poly.entity_id
_entity_poly.type
_entity_poly.pdbx_seq_one_letter_code
_entity_poly.pdbx_strand_id
1 'polypeptide(L)'
;MTDMAEASYVLGIDISRNREKGLLGLSQRSYIEKVLKRFNMQDCAGSDVPIAKGDKLITEQAPKTEQEKLEIADKPYASLVGSLMYVQVCTRPDLAFAINMLGRFQSNPGQAHWVAGKKVMRYL
;
A
#
# COMPACT_ATOMS: atom_id res chain seq x y z
N MET A 1 11.25 -34.17 6.57
CA MET A 1 10.84 -32.92 5.90
C MET A 1 10.62 -33.28 4.45
N THR A 2 9.40 -33.16 3.94
CA THR A 2 9.04 -33.63 2.58
C THR A 2 9.24 -32.49 1.59
N ASP A 3 9.88 -32.78 0.45
CA ASP A 3 10.04 -31.81 -0.63
C ASP A 3 8.68 -31.50 -1.28
N MET A 4 8.31 -30.22 -1.35
CA MET A 4 7.05 -29.74 -1.92
C MET A 4 7.20 -29.26 -3.37
N ALA A 5 8.28 -29.68 -4.04
CA ALA A 5 8.65 -29.22 -5.37
C ALA A 5 8.94 -27.71 -5.41
N GLU A 6 9.01 -27.14 -6.62
CA GLU A 6 9.42 -25.76 -6.80
C GLU A 6 8.36 -24.78 -6.22
N ALA A 7 8.83 -23.83 -5.41
CA ALA A 7 7.97 -22.81 -4.81
C ALA A 7 7.36 -21.90 -5.89
N SER A 8 6.03 -21.93 -5.98
CA SER A 8 5.23 -21.10 -6.87
C SER A 8 4.54 -19.92 -6.18
N TYR A 9 4.41 -19.96 -4.84
CA TYR A 9 3.75 -18.90 -4.07
C TYR A 9 4.30 -18.82 -2.64
N VAL A 10 4.51 -17.61 -2.13
CA VAL A 10 4.89 -17.38 -0.73
C VAL A 10 4.32 -16.05 -0.24
N LEU A 11 3.57 -16.09 0.87
CA LEU A 11 3.10 -14.89 1.59
C LEU A 11 2.38 -13.81 0.73
N GLY A 12 1.73 -14.18 -0.38
CA GLY A 12 1.11 -13.20 -1.28
C GLY A 12 1.95 -12.82 -2.49
N ILE A 13 3.09 -13.48 -2.68
CA ILE A 13 3.98 -13.31 -3.82
C ILE A 13 3.88 -14.55 -4.69
N ASP A 14 3.41 -14.37 -5.92
CA ASP A 14 3.47 -15.35 -7.01
C ASP A 14 4.91 -15.38 -7.56
N ILE A 15 5.50 -16.58 -7.60
CA ILE A 15 6.87 -16.82 -8.04
C ILE A 15 6.84 -17.51 -9.40
N SER A 16 7.46 -16.89 -10.39
CA SER A 16 7.66 -17.48 -11.72
C SER A 16 9.15 -17.65 -11.98
N ARG A 17 9.54 -18.81 -12.53
CA ARG A 17 10.93 -19.15 -12.80
C ARG A 17 11.06 -19.74 -14.18
N ASN A 18 11.99 -19.21 -14.95
CA ASN A 18 12.41 -19.79 -16.23
C ASN A 18 13.89 -20.15 -16.12
N ARG A 19 14.18 -21.44 -15.90
CA ARG A 19 15.55 -21.94 -15.69
C ARG A 19 16.42 -21.87 -16.94
N GLU A 20 15.83 -22.13 -18.11
CA GLU A 20 16.53 -22.07 -19.40
C GLU A 20 17.05 -20.66 -19.70
N LYS A 21 16.26 -19.63 -19.35
CA LYS A 21 16.62 -18.22 -19.54
C LYS A 21 17.27 -17.58 -18.31
N GLY A 22 17.36 -18.31 -17.19
CA GLY A 22 17.87 -17.77 -15.92
C GLY A 22 17.04 -16.63 -15.31
N LEU A 23 15.72 -16.59 -15.57
CA LEU A 23 14.83 -15.51 -15.12
C LEU A 23 14.02 -15.92 -13.89
N LEU A 24 13.87 -14.96 -12.96
CA LEU A 24 13.00 -15.04 -11.78
C LEU A 24 12.07 -13.82 -11.79
N GLY A 25 10.76 -14.07 -11.80
CA GLY A 25 9.74 -13.03 -11.70
C GLY A 25 8.93 -13.18 -10.41
N LEU A 26 8.67 -12.04 -9.76
CA LEU A 26 7.85 -11.95 -8.55
C LEU A 26 6.66 -11.03 -8.83
N SER A 27 5.48 -11.45 -8.41
CA SER A 27 4.25 -10.65 -8.56
C SER A 27 3.44 -10.69 -7.28
N GLN A 28 2.89 -9.55 -6.87
CA GLN A 28 1.95 -9.47 -5.73
C GLN A 28 0.53 -9.12 -6.17
N ARG A 29 0.17 -9.39 -7.43
CA ARG A 29 -1.15 -9.04 -7.99
C ARG A 29 -2.30 -9.52 -7.10
N SER A 30 -2.29 -10.79 -6.74
CA SER A 30 -3.34 -11.39 -5.90
C SER A 30 -3.43 -10.77 -4.50
N TYR A 31 -2.29 -10.35 -3.94
CA TYR A 31 -2.24 -9.63 -2.67
C TYR A 31 -2.78 -8.20 -2.82
N ILE A 32 -2.37 -7.47 -3.86
CA ILE A 32 -2.83 -6.10 -4.15
C ILE A 32 -4.35 -6.09 -4.33
N GLU A 33 -4.92 -6.99 -5.14
CA GLU A 33 -6.36 -7.10 -5.34
C GLU A 33 -7.12 -7.33 -4.02
N LYS A 34 -6.60 -8.19 -3.14
CA LYS A 34 -7.17 -8.42 -1.79
C LYS A 34 -7.09 -7.16 -0.91
N VAL A 35 -5.96 -6.44 -0.96
CA VAL A 35 -5.78 -5.19 -0.22
C VAL A 35 -6.76 -4.14 -0.71
N LEU A 36 -6.87 -3.92 -2.02
CA LEU A 36 -7.82 -2.95 -2.61
C LEU A 36 -9.25 -3.27 -2.20
N LYS A 37 -9.65 -4.54 -2.29
CA LYS A 37 -10.99 -4.98 -1.86
C LYS A 37 -11.26 -4.70 -0.38
N ARG A 38 -10.29 -4.98 0.51
CA ARG A 38 -10.44 -4.71 1.95
C ARG A 38 -10.68 -3.23 2.26
N PHE A 39 -10.15 -2.32 1.45
CA PHE A 39 -10.32 -0.87 1.63
C PHE A 39 -11.41 -0.26 0.73
N ASN A 40 -12.24 -1.10 0.07
CA ASN A 40 -13.26 -0.67 -0.90
C ASN A 40 -12.69 0.19 -2.05
N MET A 41 -11.53 -0.20 -2.57
CA MET A 41 -10.79 0.49 -3.64
C MET A 41 -10.63 -0.35 -4.92
N GLN A 42 -11.24 -1.54 -5.00
CA GLN A 42 -11.06 -2.44 -6.15
C GLN A 42 -11.62 -1.86 -7.47
N ASP A 43 -12.62 -0.99 -7.39
CA ASP A 43 -13.27 -0.36 -8.56
C ASP A 43 -12.91 1.14 -8.66
N CYS A 44 -11.84 1.58 -8.00
CA CYS A 44 -11.45 2.98 -8.01
C CYS A 44 -10.88 3.42 -9.37
N ALA A 45 -11.03 4.70 -9.70
CA ALA A 45 -10.35 5.26 -10.87
C ALA A 45 -8.83 5.24 -10.65
N GLY A 46 -8.10 4.72 -11.63
CA GLY A 46 -6.65 4.63 -11.60
C GLY A 46 -5.96 6.00 -11.53
N SER A 47 -4.74 6.01 -11.01
CA SER A 47 -3.85 7.18 -10.97
C SER A 47 -2.52 6.80 -11.58
N ASP A 48 -1.93 7.66 -12.41
CA ASP A 48 -0.62 7.40 -13.05
C ASP A 48 0.54 7.53 -12.08
N VAL A 49 0.34 8.24 -10.97
CA VAL A 49 1.36 8.47 -9.93
C VAL A 49 0.79 8.22 -8.54
N PRO A 50 1.58 7.66 -7.60
CA PRO A 50 1.15 7.46 -6.22
C PRO A 50 1.03 8.78 -5.47
N ILE A 51 1.92 9.73 -5.77
CA ILE A 51 2.01 11.09 -5.21
C ILE A 51 2.41 12.05 -6.33
N ALA A 52 1.73 13.18 -6.45
CA ALA A 52 1.97 14.19 -7.46
C ALA A 52 2.91 15.30 -6.95
N LYS A 53 3.60 15.98 -7.88
CA LYS A 53 4.38 17.17 -7.56
C LYS A 53 3.47 18.24 -6.95
N GLY A 54 3.73 18.61 -5.69
CA GLY A 54 2.94 19.59 -4.95
C GLY A 54 2.07 18.98 -3.84
N ASP A 55 1.88 17.66 -3.84
CA ASP A 55 1.30 16.97 -2.68
C ASP A 55 2.24 17.18 -1.48
N LYS A 56 1.73 17.84 -0.43
CA LYS A 56 2.45 18.07 0.81
C LYS A 56 1.60 17.56 1.97
N LEU A 57 2.14 16.60 2.70
CA LEU A 57 1.59 16.16 3.98
C LEU A 57 2.38 16.81 5.10
N ILE A 58 1.67 17.44 6.04
CA ILE A 58 2.24 18.21 7.14
C ILE A 58 1.49 17.93 8.45
N THR A 59 2.16 18.11 9.57
CA THR A 59 1.62 17.79 10.90
C THR A 59 0.37 18.60 11.24
N GLU A 60 0.21 19.80 10.69
CA GLU A 60 -0.93 20.68 10.90
C GLU A 60 -2.24 20.15 10.30
N GLN A 61 -2.16 19.12 9.45
CA GLN A 61 -3.31 18.39 8.89
C GLN A 61 -3.81 17.27 9.82
N ALA A 62 -3.14 17.05 10.96
CA ALA A 62 -3.65 16.18 12.02
C ALA A 62 -4.94 16.76 12.61
N PRO A 63 -5.86 15.91 13.11
CA PRO A 63 -7.14 16.36 13.65
C PRO A 63 -6.93 17.25 14.88
N LYS A 64 -7.60 18.40 14.91
CA LYS A 64 -7.56 19.40 15.98
C LYS A 64 -8.86 19.47 16.76
N THR A 65 -9.98 19.26 16.08
CA THR A 65 -11.31 19.26 16.69
C THR A 65 -11.77 17.85 17.04
N GLU A 66 -12.70 17.72 18.00
CA GLU A 66 -13.31 16.43 18.32
C GLU A 66 -14.09 15.84 17.12
N GLN A 67 -14.67 16.70 16.28
CA GLN A 67 -15.32 16.26 15.04
C GLN A 67 -14.34 15.60 14.08
N GLU A 68 -13.18 16.22 13.81
CA GLU A 68 -12.14 15.64 12.95
C GLU A 68 -11.57 14.33 13.52
N LYS A 69 -11.44 14.23 14.85
CA LYS A 69 -11.02 12.99 15.51
C LYS A 69 -12.04 11.88 15.32
N LEU A 70 -13.33 12.18 15.45
CA LEU A 70 -14.41 11.22 15.21
C LEU A 70 -14.43 10.74 13.75
N GLU A 71 -14.17 11.64 12.79
CA GLU A 71 -14.13 11.29 11.36
C GLU A 71 -12.99 10.33 10.99
N ILE A 72 -11.84 10.41 11.68
CA ILE A 72 -10.68 9.55 11.39
C ILE A 72 -10.65 8.30 12.28
N ALA A 73 -11.35 8.28 13.40
CA ALA A 73 -11.32 7.20 14.39
C ALA A 73 -11.68 5.83 13.81
N ASP A 74 -12.58 5.79 12.83
CA ASP A 74 -13.02 4.57 12.16
C ASP A 74 -12.05 4.08 11.06
N LYS A 75 -11.07 4.90 10.67
CA LYS A 75 -10.21 4.64 9.52
C LYS A 75 -8.98 3.84 9.95
N PRO A 76 -8.78 2.62 9.41
CA PRO A 76 -7.64 1.78 9.77
C PRO A 76 -6.37 2.23 9.04
N TYR A 77 -5.91 3.46 9.31
CA TYR A 77 -4.74 4.08 8.67
C TYR A 77 -3.48 3.24 8.82
N ALA A 78 -3.22 2.74 10.04
CA ALA A 78 -2.05 1.92 10.30
C ALA A 78 -2.04 0.61 9.49
N SER A 79 -3.22 -0.01 9.33
CA SER A 79 -3.40 -1.19 8.49
C SER A 79 -3.18 -0.87 7.01
N LEU A 80 -3.65 0.29 6.55
CA LEU A 80 -3.45 0.77 5.19
C LEU A 80 -1.95 0.91 4.89
N VAL A 81 -1.23 1.65 5.73
CA VAL A 81 0.20 1.91 5.54
C VAL A 81 1.01 0.61 5.59
N GLY A 82 0.73 -0.28 6.56
CA GLY A 82 1.43 -1.56 6.66
C GLY A 82 1.21 -2.47 5.45
N SER A 83 0.01 -2.44 4.87
CA SER A 83 -0.30 -3.25 3.69
C SER A 83 0.40 -2.73 2.44
N LEU A 84 0.43 -1.42 2.26
CA LEU A 84 1.19 -0.79 1.18
C LEU A 84 2.70 -0.95 1.35
N MET A 85 3.20 -0.91 2.59
CA MET A 85 4.61 -1.19 2.91
C MET A 85 5.01 -2.61 2.51
N TYR A 86 4.15 -3.61 2.71
CA TYR A 86 4.43 -4.97 2.27
C TYR A 86 4.56 -5.08 0.74
N VAL A 87 3.69 -4.39 0.01
CA VAL A 87 3.76 -4.30 -1.46
C VAL A 87 5.07 -3.62 -1.90
N GLN A 88 5.44 -2.52 -1.24
CA GLN A 88 6.66 -1.78 -1.50
C GLN A 88 7.92 -2.65 -1.32
N VAL A 89 8.02 -3.35 -0.18
CA VAL A 89 9.22 -4.10 0.20
C VAL A 89 9.45 -5.30 -0.73
N CYS A 90 8.37 -5.93 -1.21
CA CYS A 90 8.48 -7.19 -1.94
C CYS A 90 8.53 -7.02 -3.47
N THR A 91 7.69 -6.17 -4.07
CA THR A 91 7.58 -6.10 -5.55
C THR A 91 7.47 -4.70 -6.14
N ARG A 92 7.15 -3.67 -5.35
CA ARG A 92 6.91 -2.30 -5.83
C ARG A 92 7.80 -1.25 -5.14
N PRO A 93 9.13 -1.31 -5.33
CA PRO A 93 10.04 -0.36 -4.70
C PRO A 93 9.77 1.10 -5.11
N ASP A 94 9.10 1.32 -6.24
CA ASP A 94 8.64 2.64 -6.70
C ASP A 94 7.70 3.36 -5.70
N LEU A 95 7.03 2.60 -4.82
CA LEU A 95 6.18 3.18 -3.76
C LEU A 95 6.97 3.76 -2.57
N ALA A 96 8.27 3.52 -2.47
CA ALA A 96 9.04 3.80 -1.26
C ALA A 96 8.92 5.26 -0.79
N PHE A 97 8.93 6.22 -1.71
CA PHE A 97 8.75 7.62 -1.35
C PHE A 97 7.37 7.88 -0.73
N ALA A 98 6.31 7.36 -1.35
CA ALA A 98 4.93 7.59 -0.91
C ALA A 98 4.68 6.98 0.48
N ILE A 99 5.13 5.75 0.72
CA ILE A 99 4.92 5.08 2.01
C ILE A 99 5.74 5.72 3.11
N ASN A 100 6.99 6.12 2.84
CA ASN A 100 7.80 6.86 3.81
C ASN A 100 7.16 8.19 4.18
N MET A 101 6.47 8.86 3.26
CA MET A 101 5.73 10.09 3.56
C MET A 101 4.50 9.80 4.43
N LEU A 102 3.72 8.76 4.11
CA LEU A 102 2.54 8.36 4.89
C LEU A 102 2.90 7.89 6.30
N GLY A 103 4.00 7.13 6.44
CA GLY A 103 4.44 6.56 7.72
C GLY A 103 4.78 7.60 8.79
N ARG A 104 5.09 8.85 8.40
CA ARG A 104 5.35 9.97 9.34
C ARG A 104 4.14 10.32 10.20
N PHE A 105 2.94 10.00 9.75
CA PHE A 105 1.68 10.39 10.39
C PHE A 105 0.94 9.22 11.04
N GLN A 106 1.64 8.11 11.30
CA GLN A 106 1.05 6.89 11.85
C GLN A 106 0.40 7.10 13.23
N SER A 107 0.97 7.94 14.07
CA SER A 107 0.52 8.17 15.45
C SER A 107 -0.72 9.06 15.54
N ASN A 108 -0.87 10.01 14.62
CA ASN A 108 -1.97 10.97 14.61
C ASN A 108 -2.36 11.33 13.16
N PRO A 109 -2.95 10.38 12.41
CA PRO A 109 -3.37 10.64 11.04
C PRO A 109 -4.58 11.57 11.03
N GLY A 110 -4.70 12.38 9.98
CA GLY A 110 -5.86 13.22 9.71
C GLY A 110 -6.45 12.88 8.36
N GLN A 111 -7.55 13.53 8.00
CA GLN A 111 -8.30 13.19 6.79
C GLN A 111 -7.45 13.34 5.52
N ALA A 112 -6.57 14.35 5.46
CA ALA A 112 -5.63 14.52 4.35
C ALA A 112 -4.67 13.34 4.20
N HIS A 113 -4.17 12.79 5.32
CA HIS A 113 -3.31 11.61 5.33
C HIS A 113 -4.06 10.36 4.82
N TRP A 114 -5.31 10.17 5.25
CA TRP A 114 -6.15 9.08 4.75
C TRP A 114 -6.40 9.17 3.24
N VAL A 115 -6.73 10.37 2.75
CA VAL A 115 -6.93 10.62 1.31
C VAL A 115 -5.66 10.35 0.51
N ALA A 116 -4.49 10.73 1.01
CA ALA A 116 -3.22 10.41 0.38
C ALA A 116 -2.94 8.91 0.35
N GLY A 117 -3.26 8.17 1.42
CA GLY A 117 -3.19 6.70 1.44
C GLY A 117 -4.04 6.06 0.36
N LYS A 118 -5.29 6.52 0.19
CA LYS A 118 -6.16 6.09 -0.91
C LYS A 118 -5.62 6.48 -2.29
N LYS A 119 -4.94 7.62 -2.42
CA LYS A 119 -4.31 8.02 -3.69
C LYS A 119 -3.23 7.01 -4.11
N VAL A 120 -2.42 6.52 -3.16
CA VAL A 120 -1.44 5.45 -3.43
C VAL A 120 -2.13 4.16 -3.87
N MET A 121 -3.27 3.81 -3.27
CA MET A 121 -4.06 2.64 -3.70
C MET A 121 -4.60 2.77 -5.13
N ARG A 122 -4.93 3.97 -5.61
CA ARG A 122 -5.36 4.17 -7.01
C ARG A 122 -4.25 3.92 -8.04
N TYR A 123 -2.99 3.98 -7.61
CA TYR A 123 -1.84 3.72 -8.46
C TYR A 123 -1.43 2.22 -8.47
N LEU A 124 -2.04 1.42 -7.59
CA LEU A 124 -1.88 -0.04 -7.54
C LEU A 124 -2.95 -0.72 -8.39
#